data_AF-A0A1I2EY83-F1
#
_entry.id   AF-A0A1I2EY83-F1
#
_cell.length_a   1.000
_cell.length_b   1.000
_cell.length_c   1.000
_cell.angle_alpha   90.00
_cell.angle_beta   90.00
_cell.angle_gamma   90.00
#
_symmetry.space_group_name_H-M   'P 1'
#
loop_
_entity.id
_entity.type
_entity.pdbx_description
1 polymer ?
#
loop_
_entity_poly.entity_id
_entity_poly.type
_entity_poly.pdbx_seq_one_letter_code
_entity_poly.pdbx_strand_id
1 'polypeptide(L)'
;MKRCNPLFSRARTLFVVFMLSCFAVNHVKAADREIGGYVDQAEDRFVRNVWNFIKNFQGWQSVGGNRWQEVQYFWAEPFEFNTNHQDFVDRMDLAYVAAHGSAYSVQTKQTPNTGVDLRSCPPYGDLSTGGDLEFMIIESCSTVASAPEAPAGGDWWTPWNPIFQGLHQLAGFRTLSYSDNGIPNRFANKLKANGGIWQSWFSAVDGERTFYSNGTYSEFPGYASAIIYTSTENDRLGSYAGDPAGGTAGMKTWWQF
;
A
#
# COMPACT_ATOMS: atom_id res chain seq x y z
N MET A 1 6.05 44.71 -62.48
CA MET A 1 5.85 43.36 -61.89
C MET A 1 6.28 43.39 -60.43
N LYS A 2 5.34 43.31 -59.47
CA LYS A 2 5.65 43.23 -58.03
C LYS A 2 6.04 41.79 -57.69
N ARG A 3 7.29 41.55 -57.31
CA ARG A 3 7.75 40.24 -56.81
C ARG A 3 7.37 40.13 -55.33
N CYS A 4 6.48 39.18 -55.01
CA CYS A 4 6.13 38.83 -53.63
C CYS A 4 7.35 38.22 -52.94
N ASN A 5 7.69 38.73 -51.75
CA ASN A 5 8.83 38.26 -50.95
C ASN A 5 8.52 36.86 -50.37
N PRO A 6 9.28 35.80 -50.72
CA PRO A 6 9.01 34.42 -50.28
C PRO A 6 9.25 34.19 -48.78
N LEU A 7 9.91 35.14 -48.10
CA LEU A 7 10.19 35.09 -46.65
C LEU A 7 8.94 35.21 -45.77
N PHE A 8 7.90 35.92 -46.22
CA PHE A 8 6.67 36.09 -45.44
C PHE A 8 5.79 34.82 -45.39
N SER A 9 5.95 33.91 -46.36
CA SER A 9 5.19 32.66 -46.44
C SER A 9 5.68 31.62 -45.41
N ARG A 10 7.00 31.53 -45.19
CA ARG A 10 7.59 30.53 -44.27
C ARG A 10 7.32 30.80 -42.80
N ALA A 11 7.21 32.06 -42.39
CA ALA A 11 6.92 32.44 -41.00
C ALA A 11 5.50 32.06 -40.56
N ARG A 12 4.51 32.11 -41.47
CA ARG A 12 3.12 31.72 -41.17
C ARG A 12 2.98 30.20 -40.97
N THR A 13 3.67 29.40 -41.77
CA THR A 13 3.63 27.94 -41.64
C THR A 13 4.26 27.46 -40.33
N LEU A 14 5.39 28.07 -39.91
CA LEU A 14 6.04 27.76 -38.62
C LEU A 14 5.16 28.15 -37.42
N PHE A 15 4.45 29.28 -37.50
CA PHE A 15 3.56 29.72 -36.43
C PHE A 15 2.31 28.82 -36.28
N VAL A 16 1.78 28.30 -37.40
CA VAL A 16 0.64 27.37 -37.40
C VAL A 16 1.05 25.99 -36.87
N VAL A 17 2.25 25.49 -37.21
CA VAL A 17 2.77 24.23 -36.64
C VAL A 17 3.05 24.37 -35.14
N PHE A 18 3.58 25.51 -34.68
CA PHE A 18 3.79 25.79 -33.26
C PHE A 18 2.46 25.88 -32.48
N MET A 19 1.44 26.54 -33.04
CA MET A 19 0.09 26.59 -32.46
C MET A 19 -0.56 25.20 -32.39
N LEU A 20 -0.42 24.36 -33.41
CA LEU A 20 -0.97 22.99 -33.41
C LEU A 20 -0.26 22.07 -32.41
N SER A 21 1.02 22.31 -32.10
CA SER A 21 1.75 21.56 -31.06
C SER A 21 1.39 21.95 -29.62
N CYS A 22 0.72 23.09 -29.40
CA CYS A 22 0.33 23.55 -28.06
C CYS A 22 -1.01 22.97 -27.57
N PHE A 23 -1.79 22.30 -28.42
CA PHE A 23 -3.14 21.79 -28.06
C PHE A 23 -3.23 20.29 -27.83
N ALA A 24 -2.13 19.53 -27.94
CA ALA A 24 -2.09 18.12 -27.61
C ALA A 24 -1.55 17.88 -26.18
N VAL A 25 -1.94 18.73 -25.21
CA VAL A 25 -1.84 18.33 -23.81
C VAL A 25 -3.00 17.39 -23.58
N ASN A 26 -2.80 16.10 -23.89
CA ASN A 26 -3.68 15.06 -23.40
C ASN A 26 -3.65 15.19 -21.88
N HIS A 27 -4.71 15.75 -21.30
CA HIS A 27 -4.99 15.58 -19.89
C HIS A 27 -5.19 14.09 -19.69
N VAL A 28 -4.11 13.37 -19.40
CA VAL A 28 -4.18 12.03 -18.84
C VAL A 28 -4.98 12.23 -17.57
N LYS A 29 -6.26 11.84 -17.61
CA LYS A 29 -7.10 11.88 -16.43
C LYS A 29 -6.42 10.99 -15.41
N ALA A 30 -6.18 11.54 -14.23
CA ALA A 30 -5.62 10.76 -13.15
C ALA A 30 -6.55 9.57 -12.88
N ALA A 31 -5.98 8.37 -12.81
CA ALA A 31 -6.76 7.18 -12.49
C ALA A 31 -7.24 7.30 -11.04
N ASP A 32 -8.51 6.96 -10.81
CA ASP A 32 -9.10 6.93 -9.48
C ASP A 32 -8.73 5.61 -8.82
N ARG A 33 -8.33 5.69 -7.55
CA ARG A 33 -7.78 4.61 -6.74
C ARG A 33 -8.37 4.61 -5.34
N GLU A 34 -8.55 3.45 -4.77
CA GLU A 34 -9.43 3.20 -3.64
C GLU A 34 -8.66 2.67 -2.43
N ILE A 35 -8.99 3.22 -1.26
CA ILE A 35 -8.37 2.86 0.02
C ILE A 35 -9.41 2.25 0.95
N GLY A 36 -9.08 1.10 1.52
CA GLY A 36 -9.84 0.46 2.59
C GLY A 36 -9.09 0.46 3.92
N GLY A 37 -9.82 0.72 5.00
CA GLY A 37 -9.34 0.59 6.37
C GLY A 37 -10.05 -0.55 7.10
N TYR A 38 -9.28 -1.42 7.76
CA TYR A 38 -9.80 -2.61 8.44
C TYR A 38 -9.29 -2.70 9.88
N VAL A 39 -10.21 -2.73 10.83
CA VAL A 39 -9.93 -2.56 12.26
C VAL A 39 -10.29 -3.79 13.08
N ASP A 40 -9.36 -4.32 13.86
CA ASP A 40 -9.69 -5.26 14.94
C ASP A 40 -10.48 -4.56 16.06
N GLN A 41 -11.58 -5.19 16.48
CA GLN A 41 -12.47 -4.71 17.55
C GLN A 41 -11.87 -4.80 18.96
N ALA A 42 -10.64 -5.27 19.08
CA ALA A 42 -10.00 -5.54 20.36
C ALA A 42 -9.67 -4.30 21.19
N GLU A 43 -9.13 -3.25 20.58
CA GLU A 43 -8.56 -2.12 21.32
C GLU A 43 -8.77 -0.81 20.57
N ASP A 44 -9.09 0.27 21.31
CA ASP A 44 -9.31 1.61 20.72
C ASP A 44 -8.11 2.12 19.89
N ARG A 45 -6.90 1.64 20.19
CA ARG A 45 -5.72 2.02 19.40
C ARG A 45 -5.78 1.52 17.95
N PHE A 46 -6.44 0.40 17.67
CA PHE A 46 -6.58 -0.08 16.29
C PHE A 46 -7.51 0.83 15.50
N VAL A 47 -8.64 1.23 16.12
CA VAL A 47 -9.55 2.24 15.56
C VAL A 47 -8.77 3.52 15.25
N ARG A 48 -8.00 4.03 16.22
CA ARG A 48 -7.17 5.22 16.03
C ARG A 48 -6.12 5.03 14.94
N ASN A 49 -5.45 3.88 14.87
CA ASN A 49 -4.37 3.65 13.92
C ASN A 49 -4.90 3.66 12.49
N VAL A 50 -5.95 2.88 12.20
CA VAL A 50 -6.59 2.89 10.87
C VAL A 50 -7.17 4.27 10.56
N TRP A 51 -7.91 4.89 11.50
CA TRP A 51 -8.48 6.21 11.28
C TRP A 51 -7.40 7.26 10.98
N ASN A 52 -6.28 7.23 11.71
CA ASN A 52 -5.16 8.12 11.49
C ASN A 52 -4.49 7.92 10.13
N PHE A 53 -4.60 6.75 9.51
CA PHE A 53 -4.22 6.57 8.12
C PHE A 53 -5.30 7.10 7.18
N ILE A 54 -6.49 6.48 7.16
CA ILE A 54 -7.50 6.72 6.12
C ILE A 54 -8.04 8.15 6.11
N LYS A 55 -8.06 8.84 7.26
CA LYS A 55 -8.52 10.24 7.31
C LYS A 55 -7.68 11.19 6.45
N ASN A 56 -6.45 10.81 6.11
CA ASN A 56 -5.58 11.59 5.25
C ASN A 56 -5.99 11.55 3.77
N PHE A 57 -6.90 10.66 3.42
CA PHE A 57 -7.42 10.46 2.08
C PHE A 57 -8.91 10.77 1.98
N GLN A 58 -9.46 11.53 2.94
CA GLN A 58 -10.86 11.97 2.93
C GLN A 58 -11.19 12.77 1.68
N GLY A 59 -11.97 12.15 0.78
CA GLY A 59 -12.22 12.67 -0.55
C GLY A 59 -10.98 12.61 -1.46
N TRP A 60 -11.19 12.76 -2.77
CA TRP A 60 -10.14 12.60 -3.77
C TRP A 60 -8.89 13.46 -3.52
N GLN A 61 -7.77 12.79 -3.23
CA GLN A 61 -6.43 13.39 -3.11
C GLN A 61 -5.59 13.06 -4.35
N SER A 62 -5.12 14.08 -5.06
CA SER A 62 -4.18 13.86 -6.18
C SER A 62 -2.77 13.54 -5.66
N VAL A 63 -2.21 12.43 -6.11
CA VAL A 63 -0.83 12.04 -5.84
C VAL A 63 -0.21 11.63 -7.17
N GLY A 64 0.77 12.39 -7.65
CA GLY A 64 1.36 12.18 -8.98
C GLY A 64 0.31 12.07 -10.10
N GLY A 65 0.32 10.96 -10.82
CA GLY A 65 -0.60 10.68 -11.93
C GLY A 65 -1.95 10.06 -11.53
N ASN A 66 -2.21 9.82 -10.24
CA ASN A 66 -3.43 9.16 -9.75
C ASN A 66 -4.19 10.06 -8.75
N ARG A 67 -5.44 9.69 -8.44
CA ARG A 67 -6.20 10.23 -7.30
C ARG A 67 -6.61 9.10 -6.38
N TRP A 68 -6.56 9.35 -5.09
CA TRP A 68 -6.81 8.35 -4.06
C TRP A 68 -7.92 8.82 -3.14
N GLN A 69 -8.84 7.93 -2.77
CA GLN A 69 -9.90 8.21 -1.82
C GLN A 69 -10.13 6.99 -0.91
N GLU A 70 -10.42 7.24 0.36
CA GLU A 70 -10.95 6.24 1.26
C GLU A 70 -12.41 5.89 0.91
N VAL A 71 -12.69 4.62 0.66
CA VAL A 71 -14.05 4.18 0.29
C VAL A 71 -14.59 3.09 1.21
N GLN A 72 -13.73 2.50 2.05
CA GLN A 72 -14.12 1.48 3.02
C GLN A 72 -13.49 1.70 4.39
N TYR A 73 -14.28 1.45 5.43
CA TYR A 73 -13.84 1.44 6.82
C TYR A 73 -14.65 0.42 7.62
N PHE A 74 -14.09 -0.77 7.86
CA PHE A 74 -14.79 -1.92 8.41
C PHE A 74 -14.05 -2.58 9.59
N TRP A 75 -14.72 -3.53 10.23
CA TRP A 75 -14.25 -4.18 11.46
C TRP A 75 -13.36 -5.41 11.23
N ALA A 76 -12.62 -5.42 10.12
CA ALA A 76 -11.67 -6.47 9.75
C ALA A 76 -12.23 -7.89 9.86
N GLU A 77 -13.54 -8.13 9.78
CA GLU A 77 -14.10 -9.46 10.06
C GLU A 77 -13.54 -10.51 9.08
N PRO A 78 -13.36 -11.79 9.47
CA PRO A 78 -12.66 -12.77 8.62
C PRO A 78 -13.16 -12.89 7.18
N PHE A 79 -14.46 -12.73 6.97
CA PHE A 79 -15.08 -12.80 5.63
C PHE A 79 -14.60 -11.70 4.68
N GLU A 80 -14.14 -10.56 5.22
CA GLU A 80 -13.58 -9.43 4.46
C GLU A 80 -12.22 -9.78 3.84
N PHE A 81 -11.53 -10.78 4.39
CA PHE A 81 -10.24 -11.29 3.90
C PHE A 81 -10.37 -12.60 3.12
N ASN A 82 -11.39 -13.42 3.41
CA ASN A 82 -11.56 -14.73 2.78
C ASN A 82 -12.76 -14.80 1.83
N THR A 83 -13.97 -15.14 2.27
CA THR A 83 -15.08 -15.51 1.38
C THR A 83 -15.57 -14.37 0.51
N ASN A 84 -15.43 -13.12 0.97
CA ASN A 84 -15.92 -11.94 0.27
C ASN A 84 -14.78 -10.95 -0.04
N HIS A 85 -13.52 -11.40 -0.07
CA HIS A 85 -12.38 -10.50 -0.25
C HIS A 85 -12.51 -9.51 -1.42
N GLN A 86 -13.12 -9.93 -2.54
CA GLN A 86 -13.35 -9.13 -3.75
C GLN A 86 -14.40 -8.01 -3.60
N ASP A 87 -15.15 -8.00 -2.51
CA ASP A 87 -16.04 -6.88 -2.13
C ASP A 87 -15.38 -5.96 -1.09
N PHE A 88 -14.27 -6.41 -0.49
CA PHE A 88 -13.61 -5.77 0.64
C PHE A 88 -12.11 -5.61 0.39
N VAL A 89 -11.26 -6.36 1.11
CA VAL A 89 -9.81 -6.15 1.14
C VAL A 89 -9.18 -6.19 -0.25
N ASP A 90 -9.58 -7.16 -1.05
CA ASP A 90 -9.03 -7.37 -2.40
C ASP A 90 -9.68 -6.47 -3.45
N ARG A 91 -10.74 -5.73 -3.11
CA ARG A 91 -11.36 -4.76 -4.01
C ARG A 91 -10.62 -3.43 -4.06
N MET A 92 -9.85 -3.12 -3.04
CA MET A 92 -9.20 -1.82 -2.86
C MET A 92 -7.83 -1.84 -3.52
N ASP A 93 -7.37 -0.75 -4.14
CA ASP A 93 -5.96 -0.63 -4.56
C ASP A 93 -4.99 -0.61 -3.36
N LEU A 94 -5.44 -0.08 -2.20
CA LEU A 94 -4.66 -0.12 -0.96
C LEU A 94 -5.53 -0.48 0.25
N ALA A 95 -5.12 -1.52 0.97
CA ALA A 95 -5.72 -1.92 2.24
C ALA A 95 -4.79 -1.61 3.42
N TYR A 96 -5.30 -0.91 4.44
CA TYR A 96 -4.62 -0.67 5.70
C TYR A 96 -5.33 -1.39 6.85
N VAL A 97 -4.63 -2.30 7.51
CA VAL A 97 -5.15 -3.15 8.56
C VAL A 97 -4.45 -2.83 9.87
N ALA A 98 -5.18 -2.64 10.97
CA ALA A 98 -4.59 -2.60 12.31
C ALA A 98 -5.28 -3.63 13.22
N ALA A 99 -4.46 -4.49 13.82
CA ALA A 99 -4.94 -5.65 14.55
C ALA A 99 -3.88 -6.20 15.52
N HIS A 100 -4.28 -7.11 16.41
CA HIS A 100 -3.32 -8.07 16.93
C HIS A 100 -2.91 -9.07 15.86
N GLY A 101 -1.80 -9.77 16.08
CA GLY A 101 -1.42 -10.84 15.18
C GLY A 101 -0.20 -11.61 15.65
N SER A 102 0.18 -12.53 14.79
CA SER A 102 1.35 -13.37 14.90
C SER A 102 1.82 -13.73 13.49
N ALA A 103 2.90 -14.49 13.34
CA ALA A 103 3.44 -14.88 12.04
C ALA A 103 2.33 -15.31 11.05
N TYR A 104 2.22 -14.57 9.95
CA TYR A 104 1.26 -14.79 8.86
C TYR A 104 -0.22 -14.63 9.20
N SER A 105 -0.56 -14.10 10.38
CA SER A 105 -1.95 -14.00 10.82
C SER A 105 -2.28 -12.64 11.44
N VAL A 106 -3.54 -12.24 11.25
CA VAL A 106 -4.16 -11.12 11.95
C VAL A 106 -5.35 -11.63 12.75
N GLN A 107 -5.50 -11.13 13.96
CA GLN A 107 -6.70 -11.36 14.75
C GLN A 107 -7.72 -10.29 14.39
N THR A 108 -8.91 -10.71 14.01
CA THR A 108 -9.94 -9.83 13.43
C THR A 108 -11.02 -9.46 14.43
N LYS A 109 -11.09 -10.24 15.50
CA LYS A 109 -12.01 -10.07 16.61
C LYS A 109 -11.32 -10.65 17.83
N GLN A 110 -11.42 -9.95 18.95
CA GLN A 110 -10.80 -10.29 20.25
C GLN A 110 -11.28 -11.64 20.85
N THR A 111 -11.97 -12.48 20.06
CA THR A 111 -12.34 -13.84 20.43
C THR A 111 -11.19 -14.79 20.05
N PRO A 112 -10.79 -15.72 20.94
CA PRO A 112 -9.90 -16.80 20.56
C PRO A 112 -10.45 -17.55 19.34
N ASN A 113 -9.60 -17.82 18.34
CA ASN A 113 -9.93 -18.52 17.09
C ASN A 113 -10.71 -17.73 16.03
N THR A 114 -10.93 -16.43 16.20
CA THR A 114 -11.39 -15.54 15.11
C THR A 114 -10.22 -14.71 14.61
N GLY A 115 -9.44 -15.33 13.72
CA GLY A 115 -8.33 -14.69 13.03
C GLY A 115 -8.27 -15.14 11.59
N VAL A 116 -7.46 -14.43 10.82
CA VAL A 116 -7.22 -14.71 9.41
C VAL A 116 -5.78 -15.17 9.29
N ASP A 117 -5.59 -16.40 8.80
CA ASP A 117 -4.29 -16.89 8.37
C ASP A 117 -4.12 -16.55 6.90
N LEU A 118 -3.21 -15.61 6.61
CA LEU A 118 -2.95 -15.11 5.27
C LEU A 118 -2.41 -16.20 4.34
N ARG A 119 -1.85 -17.28 4.88
CA ARG A 119 -1.40 -18.46 4.10
C ARG A 119 -2.56 -19.28 3.55
N SER A 120 -3.78 -19.02 4.02
CA SER A 120 -5.00 -19.71 3.60
C SER A 120 -6.00 -18.78 2.93
N CYS A 121 -5.66 -17.50 2.80
CA CYS A 121 -6.48 -16.53 2.10
C CYS A 121 -6.46 -16.80 0.59
N PRO A 122 -7.52 -16.39 -0.12
CA PRO A 122 -7.56 -16.45 -1.57
C PRO A 122 -6.50 -15.53 -2.21
N PRO A 123 -6.24 -15.71 -3.52
CA PRO A 123 -5.50 -14.77 -4.36
C PRO A 123 -5.89 -13.31 -4.13
N TYR A 124 -4.92 -12.41 -3.96
CA TYR A 124 -5.13 -10.96 -3.97
C TYR A 124 -4.43 -10.30 -5.16
N GLY A 125 -5.04 -9.22 -5.65
CA GLY A 125 -4.65 -8.46 -6.84
C GLY A 125 -4.91 -9.20 -8.15
N ASP A 126 -5.63 -10.33 -8.13
CA ASP A 126 -5.88 -11.10 -9.34
C ASP A 126 -7.08 -10.53 -10.12
N LEU A 127 -6.78 -9.63 -11.06
CA LEU A 127 -7.74 -9.01 -11.96
C LEU A 127 -8.58 -10.04 -12.74
N SER A 128 -8.07 -11.26 -12.99
CA SER A 128 -8.81 -12.29 -13.72
C SER A 128 -10.00 -12.83 -12.92
N THR A 129 -9.95 -12.68 -11.60
CA THR A 129 -11.03 -13.06 -10.68
C THR A 129 -11.82 -11.87 -10.15
N GLY A 130 -11.33 -10.63 -10.37
CA GLY A 130 -11.97 -9.39 -9.93
C GLY A 130 -11.34 -8.77 -8.67
N GLY A 131 -10.17 -9.24 -8.24
CA GLY A 131 -9.33 -8.56 -7.25
C GLY A 131 -8.48 -7.46 -7.88
N ASP A 132 -8.23 -6.38 -7.15
CA ASP A 132 -7.52 -5.16 -7.59
C ASP A 132 -6.53 -4.66 -6.51
N LEU A 133 -6.21 -5.48 -5.50
CA LEU A 133 -5.32 -5.08 -4.42
C LEU A 133 -3.86 -5.04 -4.82
N GLU A 134 -3.33 -3.81 -4.89
CA GLU A 134 -1.93 -3.51 -5.17
C GLU A 134 -1.09 -3.53 -3.89
N PHE A 135 -1.60 -2.90 -2.83
CA PHE A 135 -0.82 -2.61 -1.62
C PHE A 135 -1.56 -3.01 -0.35
N MET A 136 -0.98 -3.92 0.42
CA MET A 136 -1.49 -4.27 1.75
C MET A 136 -0.51 -3.82 2.83
N ILE A 137 -1.01 -3.06 3.80
CA ILE A 137 -0.24 -2.61 4.96
C ILE A 137 -0.89 -3.17 6.22
N ILE A 138 -0.14 -3.94 6.99
CA ILE A 138 -0.64 -4.57 8.22
C ILE A 138 0.16 -4.07 9.43
N GLU A 139 -0.48 -3.19 10.19
CA GLU A 139 -0.01 -2.74 11.51
C GLU A 139 -0.42 -3.75 12.58
N SER A 140 0.32 -4.86 12.66
CA SER A 140 0.07 -5.96 13.59
C SER A 140 1.37 -6.66 14.01
N CYS A 141 1.43 -7.15 15.25
CA CYS A 141 2.61 -7.81 15.80
C CYS A 141 3.04 -9.02 14.96
N SER A 142 4.28 -9.01 14.48
CA SER A 142 4.95 -10.14 13.83
C SER A 142 4.19 -10.76 12.66
N THR A 143 3.22 -10.06 12.07
CA THR A 143 2.40 -10.62 11.00
C THR A 143 3.18 -10.79 9.71
N VAL A 144 3.96 -9.77 9.31
CA VAL A 144 4.73 -9.79 8.06
C VAL A 144 6.09 -10.44 8.32
N ALA A 145 6.07 -11.73 8.63
CA ALA A 145 7.28 -12.54 8.77
C ALA A 145 8.12 -12.54 7.47
N SER A 146 9.41 -12.27 7.61
CA SER A 146 10.36 -12.06 6.52
C SER A 146 11.53 -13.05 6.60
N ALA A 147 12.54 -12.88 5.75
CA ALA A 147 13.72 -13.76 5.71
C ALA A 147 14.34 -14.08 7.08
N PRO A 148 14.52 -13.12 8.02
CA PRO A 148 15.04 -13.42 9.35
C PRO A 148 14.16 -14.31 10.24
N GLU A 149 12.85 -14.38 9.99
CA GLU A 149 11.91 -15.21 10.76
C GLU A 149 11.73 -16.61 10.16
N ALA A 150 12.29 -16.86 8.97
CA ALA A 150 12.12 -18.13 8.28
C ALA A 150 12.92 -19.27 8.95
N PRO A 151 12.48 -20.53 8.79
CA PRO A 151 13.27 -21.68 9.21
C PRO A 151 14.67 -21.68 8.59
N ALA A 152 15.60 -22.46 9.16
CA ALA A 152 17.01 -22.53 8.74
C ALA A 152 17.27 -22.94 7.27
N GLY A 153 16.23 -23.20 6.47
CA GLY A 153 16.29 -23.40 5.02
C GLY A 153 15.94 -22.17 4.17
N GLY A 154 15.59 -21.03 4.78
CA GLY A 154 15.35 -19.75 4.09
C GLY A 154 14.02 -19.64 3.33
N ASP A 155 13.08 -20.57 3.52
CA ASP A 155 11.76 -20.54 2.88
C ASP A 155 10.84 -19.48 3.52
N TRP A 156 11.11 -18.22 3.21
CA TRP A 156 10.31 -17.09 3.68
C TRP A 156 9.16 -16.73 2.73
N TRP A 157 9.23 -17.14 1.45
CA TRP A 157 8.29 -16.73 0.40
C TRP A 157 7.09 -17.66 0.25
N THR A 158 7.25 -18.98 0.47
CA THR A 158 6.16 -19.95 0.26
C THR A 158 4.89 -19.63 1.05
N PRO A 159 4.97 -19.18 2.32
CA PRO A 159 3.79 -18.75 3.07
C PRO A 159 2.97 -17.64 2.40
N TRP A 160 3.62 -16.79 1.60
CA TRP A 160 2.99 -15.64 0.96
C TRP A 160 2.43 -15.94 -0.44
N ASN A 161 2.82 -17.08 -1.03
CA ASN A 161 2.39 -17.50 -2.37
C ASN A 161 0.85 -17.41 -2.60
N PRO A 162 -0.02 -17.82 -1.65
CA PRO A 162 -1.46 -17.84 -1.89
C PRO A 162 -2.07 -16.46 -2.16
N ILE A 163 -1.60 -15.41 -1.47
CA ILE A 163 -2.14 -14.05 -1.61
C ILE A 163 -1.41 -13.22 -2.67
N PHE A 164 -0.17 -13.56 -3.02
CA PHE A 164 0.59 -12.84 -4.05
C PHE A 164 0.22 -13.35 -5.45
N GLN A 165 -0.92 -12.91 -5.97
CA GLN A 165 -1.43 -13.26 -7.31
C GLN A 165 -1.67 -12.05 -8.23
N GLY A 166 -1.06 -10.93 -7.84
CA GLY A 166 -1.24 -9.61 -8.41
C GLY A 166 -0.94 -8.54 -7.37
N LEU A 167 -0.96 -8.87 -6.07
CA LEU A 167 -0.46 -8.01 -5.00
C LEU A 167 0.99 -7.53 -5.25
N HIS A 168 1.21 -6.22 -5.28
CA HIS A 168 2.52 -5.63 -5.51
C HIS A 168 3.40 -5.68 -4.27
N GLN A 169 2.85 -5.24 -3.13
CA GLN A 169 3.60 -5.08 -1.89
C GLN A 169 2.73 -5.38 -0.67
N LEU A 170 3.26 -6.20 0.23
CA LEU A 170 2.80 -6.36 1.61
C LEU A 170 3.83 -5.76 2.55
N ALA A 171 3.46 -4.81 3.39
CA ALA A 171 4.34 -4.26 4.42
C ALA A 171 3.69 -4.31 5.81
N GLY A 172 4.50 -4.41 6.86
CA GLY A 172 4.00 -4.47 8.22
C GLY A 172 5.13 -4.62 9.23
N PHE A 173 4.83 -5.18 10.39
CA PHE A 173 5.83 -5.48 11.43
C PHE A 173 6.28 -6.94 11.37
N ARG A 174 7.60 -7.14 11.53
CA ARG A 174 8.21 -8.44 11.84
C ARG A 174 8.35 -8.70 13.35
N THR A 175 8.32 -7.64 14.17
CA THR A 175 8.34 -7.74 15.64
C THR A 175 7.08 -7.12 16.24
N LEU A 176 7.16 -6.49 17.42
CA LEU A 176 6.01 -5.95 18.12
C LEU A 176 5.44 -4.70 17.44
N SER A 177 4.11 -4.65 17.33
CA SER A 177 3.36 -3.46 16.93
C SER A 177 2.64 -2.89 18.14
N TYR A 178 3.37 -2.14 18.98
CA TYR A 178 2.80 -1.44 20.14
C TYR A 178 2.76 0.08 19.91
N SER A 179 2.22 0.48 18.76
CA SER A 179 2.16 1.85 18.28
C SER A 179 0.78 2.46 18.59
N ASP A 180 0.78 3.73 19.00
CA ASP A 180 -0.43 4.54 19.11
C ASP A 180 -0.19 5.87 18.35
N ASN A 181 -0.84 6.01 17.21
CA ASN A 181 -1.09 7.25 16.45
C ASN A 181 -0.01 7.76 15.48
N GLY A 182 1.28 7.65 15.80
CA GLY A 182 2.34 8.36 15.09
C GLY A 182 2.64 7.82 13.69
N ILE A 183 2.71 6.49 13.58
CA ILE A 183 3.09 5.77 12.35
C ILE A 183 2.07 5.98 11.22
N PRO A 184 0.75 5.76 11.41
CA PRO A 184 -0.23 5.88 10.33
C PRO A 184 -0.24 7.27 9.66
N ASN A 185 -0.20 8.34 10.45
CA ASN A 185 -0.19 9.71 9.92
C ASN A 185 1.10 10.01 9.15
N ARG A 186 2.27 9.61 9.69
CA ARG A 186 3.55 9.81 9.01
C ARG A 186 3.62 9.01 7.72
N PHE A 187 3.10 7.79 7.72
CA PHE A 187 3.03 6.95 6.53
C PHE A 187 2.16 7.59 5.44
N ALA A 188 0.91 7.96 5.77
CA ALA A 188 0.00 8.61 4.83
C ALA A 188 0.58 9.91 4.24
N ASN A 189 1.25 10.73 5.07
CA ASN A 189 1.88 11.97 4.59
C ASN A 189 3.03 11.71 3.60
N LYS A 190 3.83 10.66 3.83
CA LYS A 190 4.90 10.25 2.89
C LYS A 190 4.32 9.72 1.58
N LEU A 191 3.25 8.94 1.64
CA LEU A 191 2.54 8.48 0.45
C LEU A 191 1.96 9.66 -0.37
N LYS A 192 1.32 10.64 0.29
CA LYS A 192 0.83 11.86 -0.38
C LYS A 192 1.94 12.70 -1.00
N ALA A 193 3.13 12.68 -0.42
CA ALA A 193 4.35 13.26 -1.02
C ALA A 193 4.93 12.39 -2.16
N ASN A 194 4.16 11.40 -2.64
CA ASN A 194 4.53 10.43 -3.66
C ASN A 194 5.79 9.61 -3.30
N GLY A 195 5.98 9.31 -2.02
CA GLY A 195 7.01 8.39 -1.54
C GLY A 195 6.78 6.95 -2.03
N GLY A 196 7.85 6.15 -2.07
CA GLY A 196 7.72 4.71 -2.36
C GLY A 196 6.96 3.99 -1.24
N ILE A 197 6.16 2.97 -1.55
CA ILE A 197 5.23 2.36 -0.60
C ILE A 197 5.96 1.78 0.62
N TRP A 198 6.76 0.71 0.46
CA TRP A 198 7.47 0.10 1.59
C TRP A 198 8.49 1.05 2.24
N GLN A 199 9.15 1.92 1.47
CA GLN A 199 10.11 2.89 2.01
C GLN A 199 9.42 3.90 2.93
N SER A 200 8.21 4.33 2.56
CA SER A 200 7.39 5.23 3.38
C SER A 200 6.97 4.55 4.68
N TRP A 201 6.63 3.26 4.62
CA TRP A 201 6.30 2.46 5.81
C TRP A 201 7.50 2.37 6.76
N PHE A 202 8.66 1.98 6.26
CA PHE A 202 9.89 1.85 7.04
C PHE A 202 10.26 3.20 7.70
N SER A 203 10.21 4.28 6.92
CA SER A 203 10.49 5.62 7.43
C SER A 203 9.46 6.10 8.46
N ALA A 204 8.20 5.67 8.37
CA ALA A 204 7.17 6.01 9.37
C ALA A 204 7.39 5.25 10.69
N VAL A 205 7.79 3.99 10.61
CA VAL A 205 8.18 3.14 11.76
C VAL A 205 9.43 3.70 12.43
N ASP A 206 10.45 4.10 11.67
CA ASP A 206 11.66 4.75 12.21
C ASP A 206 11.35 6.09 12.89
N GLY A 207 10.29 6.78 12.49
CA GLY A 207 9.84 7.99 13.16
C GLY A 207 9.26 7.76 14.56
N GLU A 208 8.90 6.52 14.92
CA GLU A 208 8.28 6.16 16.21
C GLU A 208 9.31 5.61 17.21
N ARG A 209 10.62 5.64 16.91
CA ARG A 209 11.67 4.97 17.70
C ARG A 209 11.70 5.33 19.20
N THR A 210 11.05 6.43 19.59
CA THR A 210 10.72 6.70 20.99
C THR A 210 9.22 6.61 21.22
N PHE A 211 8.81 5.66 22.05
CA PHE A 211 7.41 5.43 22.40
C PHE A 211 7.16 5.71 23.88
N TYR A 212 6.02 6.30 24.21
CA TYR A 212 5.63 6.62 25.58
C TYR A 212 4.63 5.59 26.11
N SER A 213 5.00 4.88 27.18
CA SER A 213 4.09 3.97 27.87
C SER A 213 4.36 3.97 29.37
N ASN A 214 3.29 3.84 30.15
CA ASN A 214 3.34 3.78 31.61
C ASN A 214 4.19 4.89 32.24
N GLY A 215 4.07 6.13 31.74
CA GLY A 215 4.80 7.26 32.30
C GLY A 215 6.23 7.45 31.78
N THR A 216 6.74 6.55 30.93
CA THR A 216 8.17 6.51 30.54
C THR A 216 8.34 6.47 29.03
N TYR A 217 9.37 7.15 28.52
CA TYR A 217 9.83 6.98 27.14
C TYR A 217 10.76 5.78 27.06
N SER A 218 10.41 4.80 26.24
CA SER A 218 11.24 3.65 25.91
C SER A 218 11.48 3.57 24.41
N GLU A 219 12.52 2.84 24.02
CA GLU A 219 12.74 2.50 22.62
C GLU A 219 11.55 1.68 22.10
N PHE A 220 11.07 2.06 20.91
CA PHE A 220 9.97 1.35 20.28
C PHE A 220 10.45 0.00 19.74
N PRO A 221 9.87 -1.13 20.17
CA PRO A 221 10.37 -2.47 19.85
C PRO A 221 10.00 -2.96 18.43
N GLY A 222 9.27 -2.13 17.68
CA GLY A 222 8.76 -2.49 16.36
C GLY A 222 9.79 -2.30 15.25
N TYR A 223 10.02 -3.37 14.50
CA TYR A 223 10.80 -3.37 13.28
C TYR A 223 9.90 -3.73 12.11
N ALA A 224 10.00 -2.94 11.05
CA ALA A 224 9.25 -3.15 9.83
C ALA A 224 9.84 -4.27 8.97
N SER A 225 8.98 -4.85 8.15
CA SER A 225 9.33 -5.75 7.06
C SER A 225 8.41 -5.50 5.87
N ALA A 226 8.85 -5.94 4.70
CA ALA A 226 8.04 -5.95 3.49
C ALA A 226 8.32 -7.20 2.66
N ILE A 227 7.28 -7.65 1.97
CA ILE A 227 7.27 -8.72 0.97
C ILE A 227 6.81 -8.09 -0.33
N ILE A 228 7.62 -8.17 -1.39
CA ILE A 228 7.42 -7.42 -2.62
C ILE A 228 7.86 -8.25 -3.83
N TYR A 229 7.40 -7.90 -5.03
CA TYR A 229 8.11 -8.31 -6.25
C TYR A 229 9.23 -7.34 -6.60
N THR A 230 10.28 -7.84 -7.23
CA THR A 230 11.37 -6.98 -7.73
C THR A 230 10.87 -5.98 -8.78
N SER A 231 9.85 -6.34 -9.56
CA SER A 231 9.23 -5.45 -10.57
C SER A 231 8.45 -4.29 -9.95
N THR A 232 7.98 -4.42 -8.71
CA THR A 232 7.11 -3.47 -8.03
C THR A 232 7.81 -2.73 -6.88
N GLU A 233 9.11 -2.97 -6.67
CA GLU A 233 9.91 -2.46 -5.55
C GLU A 233 9.89 -0.93 -5.38
N ASN A 234 9.71 -0.20 -6.48
CA ASN A 234 9.77 1.26 -6.52
C ASN A 234 8.41 1.92 -6.72
N ASP A 235 7.33 1.17 -6.54
CA ASP A 235 5.98 1.68 -6.71
C ASP A 235 5.66 2.80 -5.73
N ARG A 236 4.80 3.70 -6.21
CA ARG A 236 4.32 4.89 -5.52
C ARG A 236 2.84 5.05 -5.83
N LEU A 237 2.11 5.74 -4.96
CA LEU A 237 0.70 6.04 -5.22
C LEU A 237 0.49 6.79 -6.54
N GLY A 238 1.43 7.64 -6.95
CA GLY A 238 1.30 8.43 -8.17
C GLY A 238 1.77 7.77 -9.46
N SER A 239 2.41 6.61 -9.39
CA SER A 239 2.81 5.78 -10.53
C SER A 239 3.38 4.48 -10.01
N TYR A 240 2.88 3.37 -10.52
CA TYR A 240 3.35 2.03 -10.17
C TYR A 240 3.37 1.13 -11.42
N ALA A 241 4.05 -0.01 -11.32
CA ALA A 241 4.18 -0.97 -12.42
C ALA A 241 2.82 -1.61 -12.81
N GLY A 242 2.80 -2.46 -13.84
CA GLY A 242 1.64 -3.34 -14.04
C GLY A 242 1.77 -4.59 -13.16
N ASP A 243 0.65 -5.29 -13.00
CA ASP A 243 0.51 -6.42 -12.08
C ASP A 243 1.58 -7.49 -12.31
N PRO A 244 2.26 -7.94 -11.24
CA PRO A 244 3.18 -9.05 -11.31
C PRO A 244 2.43 -10.34 -11.65
N ALA A 245 3.10 -11.23 -12.37
CA ALA A 245 2.59 -12.59 -12.52
C ALA A 245 2.51 -13.24 -11.14
N GLY A 246 1.34 -13.80 -10.82
CA GLY A 246 1.12 -14.46 -9.55
C GLY A 246 2.12 -15.58 -9.25
N GLY A 247 2.35 -15.80 -7.96
CA GLY A 247 3.28 -16.79 -7.45
C GLY A 247 4.54 -16.19 -6.81
N THR A 248 5.59 -17.00 -6.62
CA THR A 248 6.78 -16.58 -5.85
C THR A 248 7.96 -16.10 -6.69
N ALA A 249 7.84 -16.17 -8.02
CA ALA A 249 8.93 -15.82 -8.91
C ALA A 249 9.27 -14.33 -8.82
N GLY A 250 10.53 -14.00 -8.51
CA GLY A 250 11.00 -12.62 -8.41
C GLY A 250 10.58 -11.89 -7.13
N MET A 251 10.00 -12.60 -6.15
CA MET A 251 9.73 -12.03 -4.83
C MET A 251 11.04 -11.69 -4.10
N LYS A 252 10.98 -10.62 -3.32
CA LYS A 252 12.04 -10.14 -2.43
C LYS A 252 11.45 -9.71 -1.10
N THR A 253 12.28 -9.68 -0.06
CA THR A 253 11.91 -9.11 1.23
C THR A 253 12.91 -8.06 1.69
N TRP A 254 12.38 -7.05 2.39
CA TRP A 254 13.13 -6.02 3.09
C TRP A 254 12.79 -6.08 4.58
N TRP A 255 13.73 -5.72 5.46
CA TRP A 255 13.49 -5.66 6.90
C TRP A 255 14.40 -4.65 7.59
N GLN A 256 13.92 -4.09 8.71
CA GLN A 256 14.71 -3.26 9.61
C GLN A 256 15.44 -4.12 10.66
N PHE A 257 16.55 -3.59 11.17
CA PHE A 257 17.38 -4.13 12.25
C PHE A 257 17.31 -3.24 13.48
#